data_AF-A0A950DGB2-F1
#
_entry.id   AF-A0A950DGB2-F1
#
_cell.length_a   1.000
_cell.length_b   1.000
_cell.length_c   1.000
_cell.angle_alpha   90.00
_cell.angle_beta   90.00
_cell.angle_gamma   90.00
#
_symmetry.space_group_name_H-M   'P 1'
#
loop_
_entity.id
_entity.type
_entity.pdbx_description
1 polymer ?
#
loop_
_entity_poly.entity_id
_entity_poly.type
_entity_poly.pdbx_seq_one_letter_code
_entity_poly.pdbx_strand_id
1 'polypeptide(L)'
;MGRRLLIVMGFVLILAGHDARGQDQKAAGTTAQDSAAAPLPQSAPGEGVENGSDTTLRPAADAASTGSLSPGSEPATVESLPSAGTDPEPKQTPASPAGKQTKRLVPRSVDTEVMQAQGVPPAPTPVTASPAQGSPTPAEGSSDGPSFVLPSDRLPLGKQEVVLSVDVQAPANLIFNREATVKIIVKNNGSTDAQGVVVRDELPAGLTCISSQPEAQRVGDSHLSWRISTLPAGSERVIWLKVKPTKTDGALDHAATVTFRAGSKATSRVLRPRLKLEVVQTPTEDKVLKNKTAEFRIAVTNSGNGPARNVTVKAKLSPGLRHDTAERNEDNSFELPIQELGPGQREDLDPLTVEAIQGGAQSCTVTATSEDVDPDKESAEAIRYLDVVEPKLKMTLTGPDKRYTDTVAAYAITLENPGTAPARNVKVLATLGVSGRLVAIPPGAKYDTASRRLQWTISQIDPGEKPRPLTFEVRMGGISAYEIHVESRGDNVLPLKDRKITDVQGMPDVDLVVRERRRVVDVDGTTTFQIRLRNYGTKEATRLQVSAKLSNNFEVTDTAGGPEGVSYRKGDALMFPLIDRLGPGKEMTLGIKVKVTKPQPKIGTCRVFLLHDDLTEPLEDMAGVKVTESSRAATTGP
;
A
#
# COMPACT_ATOMS: atom_id res chain seq x y z
N MET A 1 26.70 38.99 17.01
CA MET A 1 27.61 39.06 15.84
C MET A 1 26.98 38.19 14.75
N GLY A 2 26.16 38.68 13.81
CA GLY A 2 26.47 39.55 12.66
C GLY A 2 27.00 38.68 11.50
N ARG A 3 26.23 38.27 10.48
CA ARG A 3 25.87 38.98 9.22
C ARG A 3 24.89 38.06 8.43
N ARG A 4 23.67 38.43 7.99
CA ARG A 4 23.21 39.24 6.84
C ARG A 4 23.83 38.92 5.47
N LEU A 5 23.05 38.34 4.56
CA LEU A 5 22.92 38.77 3.16
C LEU A 5 21.54 38.39 2.59
N LEU A 6 21.02 39.23 1.69
CA LEU A 6 19.61 39.46 1.35
C LEU A 6 19.55 39.72 -0.18
N ILE A 7 18.41 39.36 -0.82
CA ILE A 7 17.87 39.82 -2.14
C ILE A 7 18.63 39.22 -3.37
N VAL A 8 18.02 38.78 -4.48
CA VAL A 8 16.99 39.44 -5.32
C VAL A 8 16.15 38.45 -6.16
N MET A 9 14.87 38.79 -6.28
CA MET A 9 13.81 38.22 -7.11
C MET A 9 13.77 38.91 -8.49
N GLY A 10 13.43 38.19 -9.57
CA GLY A 10 13.20 38.78 -10.90
C GLY A 10 12.14 38.01 -11.70
N PHE A 11 10.94 38.58 -11.77
CA PHE A 11 9.81 38.23 -12.63
C PHE A 11 9.95 38.95 -13.97
N VAL A 12 9.75 38.29 -15.13
CA VAL A 12 9.16 38.90 -16.34
C VAL A 12 8.45 37.84 -17.18
N LEU A 13 7.16 38.07 -17.45
CA LEU A 13 6.33 37.49 -18.51
C LEU A 13 6.20 38.57 -19.61
N ILE A 14 6.14 38.21 -20.90
CA ILE A 14 5.29 38.83 -21.96
C ILE A 14 5.51 38.14 -23.33
N LEU A 15 4.38 37.92 -24.03
CA LEU A 15 4.15 37.34 -25.36
C LEU A 15 4.34 38.35 -26.52
N ALA A 16 4.78 37.85 -27.69
CA ALA A 16 4.46 38.21 -29.09
C ALA A 16 5.56 37.59 -30.00
N GLY A 17 5.38 36.98 -31.17
CA GLY A 17 4.29 36.93 -32.15
C GLY A 17 4.85 37.28 -33.55
N HIS A 18 4.70 36.36 -34.54
CA HIS A 18 4.97 36.47 -36.00
C HIS A 18 6.46 36.51 -36.46
N ASP A 19 6.92 35.89 -37.56
CA ASP A 19 6.29 35.32 -38.75
C ASP A 19 7.26 34.38 -39.51
N ALA A 20 6.71 33.54 -40.41
CA ALA A 20 7.20 33.18 -41.77
C ALA A 20 7.25 31.68 -42.16
N ARG A 21 6.40 31.38 -43.16
CA ARG A 21 6.51 30.37 -44.27
C ARG A 21 6.45 28.89 -43.89
N GLY A 22 5.56 28.04 -44.42
CA GLY A 22 4.59 28.12 -45.51
C GLY A 22 4.59 26.80 -46.26
N GLN A 23 3.44 26.12 -46.39
CA GLN A 23 2.98 25.41 -47.59
C GLN A 23 1.65 24.69 -47.35
N ASP A 24 0.70 24.97 -48.25
CA ASP A 24 -0.62 24.39 -48.41
C ASP A 24 -0.62 22.88 -48.73
N GLN A 25 -1.63 22.15 -48.25
CA GLN A 25 -2.54 21.41 -49.13
C GLN A 25 -3.89 21.03 -48.47
N LYS A 26 -4.94 21.22 -49.28
CA LYS A 26 -6.41 21.17 -49.09
C LYS A 26 -6.99 19.78 -48.76
N ALA A 27 -8.00 19.74 -47.86
CA ALA A 27 -9.46 19.46 -48.08
C ALA A 27 -9.81 17.97 -48.30
N ALA A 28 -10.92 17.36 -47.84
CA ALA A 28 -12.23 17.73 -47.28
C ALA A 28 -12.65 16.57 -46.31
N GLY A 29 -13.52 16.65 -45.30
CA GLY A 29 -14.84 17.27 -45.21
C GLY A 29 -15.93 16.31 -45.70
N THR A 30 -16.69 15.67 -44.80
CA THR A 30 -18.17 15.49 -44.84
C THR A 30 -18.67 14.79 -43.56
N THR A 31 -19.85 15.24 -43.13
CA THR A 31 -20.59 15.10 -41.87
C THR A 31 -21.83 14.19 -42.04
N ALA A 32 -22.50 13.90 -40.90
CA ALA A 32 -23.89 13.45 -40.66
C ALA A 32 -24.08 11.95 -40.31
N GLN A 33 -24.62 11.54 -39.14
CA GLN A 33 -26.01 11.66 -38.60
C GLN A 33 -27.05 11.06 -39.58
N ASP A 34 -28.00 10.18 -39.23
CA ASP A 34 -28.74 9.91 -37.99
C ASP A 34 -29.62 8.61 -38.12
N SER A 35 -30.19 8.15 -36.99
CA SER A 35 -31.50 7.47 -36.82
C SER A 35 -31.69 5.92 -36.91
N ALA A 36 -31.81 5.33 -35.70
CA ALA A 36 -32.92 4.55 -35.08
C ALA A 36 -33.86 3.61 -35.88
N ALA A 37 -34.04 2.36 -35.40
CA ALA A 37 -35.29 1.78 -34.80
C ALA A 37 -35.28 0.22 -34.74
N ALA A 38 -35.84 -0.34 -33.65
CA ALA A 38 -36.05 -1.78 -33.30
C ALA A 38 -37.41 -2.33 -33.88
N PRO A 39 -38.05 -3.49 -33.49
CA PRO A 39 -37.75 -4.54 -32.46
C PRO A 39 -38.15 -6.05 -32.73
N LEU A 40 -37.67 -6.97 -31.86
CA LEU A 40 -38.23 -8.24 -31.22
C LEU A 40 -39.07 -9.30 -32.03
N PRO A 41 -39.45 -10.51 -31.50
CA PRO A 41 -39.14 -11.29 -30.25
C PRO A 41 -38.86 -12.82 -30.45
N GLN A 42 -38.60 -13.60 -29.37
CA GLN A 42 -38.91 -15.05 -29.17
C GLN A 42 -38.54 -15.44 -27.70
N SER A 43 -39.45 -15.68 -26.73
CA SER A 43 -40.42 -16.77 -26.45
C SER A 43 -39.84 -18.05 -25.80
N ALA A 44 -40.25 -18.31 -24.55
CA ALA A 44 -40.13 -19.57 -23.80
C ALA A 44 -41.21 -20.60 -24.25
N PRO A 45 -41.07 -21.87 -23.83
CA PRO A 45 -42.01 -22.47 -22.84
C PRO A 45 -41.27 -23.47 -21.91
N GLY A 46 -41.79 -24.09 -20.83
CA GLY A 46 -43.12 -24.26 -20.24
C GLY A 46 -43.04 -25.38 -19.18
N GLU A 47 -43.95 -25.37 -18.21
CA GLU A 47 -44.04 -26.20 -16.99
C GLU A 47 -44.20 -27.72 -17.20
N GLY A 48 -43.86 -28.48 -16.14
CA GLY A 48 -44.30 -29.85 -15.88
C GLY A 48 -44.32 -30.17 -14.38
N VAL A 49 -45.53 -30.27 -13.83
CA VAL A 49 -45.91 -30.65 -12.46
C VAL A 49 -46.05 -32.17 -12.36
N GLU A 50 -45.64 -32.81 -11.25
CA GLU A 50 -46.41 -33.88 -10.59
C GLU A 50 -45.83 -34.34 -9.22
N ASN A 51 -46.65 -34.12 -8.18
CA ASN A 51 -47.01 -34.96 -7.03
C ASN A 51 -46.08 -36.04 -6.43
N GLY A 52 -46.06 -36.09 -5.08
CA GLY A 52 -46.45 -37.31 -4.38
C GLY A 52 -45.75 -37.65 -3.05
N SER A 53 -46.45 -37.38 -1.94
CA SER A 53 -46.47 -38.11 -0.63
C SER A 53 -45.15 -38.33 0.14
N ASP A 54 -44.94 -37.70 1.30
CA ASP A 54 -45.53 -37.99 2.62
C ASP A 54 -45.01 -39.31 3.25
N THR A 55 -44.62 -39.25 4.54
CA THR A 55 -44.91 -40.19 5.65
C THR A 55 -43.81 -40.16 6.77
N THR A 56 -44.23 -39.68 7.96
CA THR A 56 -43.89 -40.13 9.37
C THR A 56 -42.46 -39.98 9.96
N LEU A 57 -42.27 -39.29 11.10
CA LEU A 57 -42.46 -39.68 12.53
C LEU A 57 -41.48 -40.81 12.97
N ARG A 58 -40.73 -40.83 14.08
CA ARG A 58 -40.58 -40.06 15.35
C ARG A 58 -39.30 -40.65 16.08
N PRO A 59 -39.02 -40.53 17.41
CA PRO A 59 -37.71 -40.12 17.96
C PRO A 59 -37.11 -41.08 19.05
N ALA A 60 -36.27 -40.54 19.96
CA ALA A 60 -35.75 -41.06 21.26
C ALA A 60 -34.34 -41.70 21.18
N ALA A 61 -33.47 -41.71 22.21
CA ALA A 61 -33.52 -41.34 23.64
C ALA A 61 -32.05 -41.15 24.13
N ASP A 62 -31.76 -40.19 25.03
CA ASP A 62 -31.50 -40.32 26.48
C ASP A 62 -30.28 -41.12 26.97
N ALA A 63 -29.43 -40.46 27.78
CA ALA A 63 -28.86 -40.87 29.08
C ALA A 63 -27.86 -39.78 29.56
N ALA A 64 -28.22 -38.88 30.50
CA ALA A 64 -28.09 -38.95 31.98
C ALA A 64 -26.62 -38.88 32.50
N SER A 65 -26.18 -37.77 33.12
CA SER A 65 -26.23 -37.40 34.57
C SER A 65 -25.07 -38.04 35.38
N THR A 66 -24.25 -37.39 36.22
CA THR A 66 -24.47 -36.60 37.48
C THR A 66 -23.14 -35.92 37.91
N GLY A 67 -23.06 -34.65 38.36
CA GLY A 67 -23.09 -34.18 39.78
C GLY A 67 -21.75 -33.46 40.14
N SER A 68 -21.63 -32.14 40.42
CA SER A 68 -21.93 -31.34 41.65
C SER A 68 -21.25 -31.88 42.94
N LEU A 69 -20.49 -31.20 43.82
CA LEU A 69 -20.36 -29.80 44.31
C LEU A 69 -18.98 -29.53 45.01
N SER A 70 -18.43 -28.31 44.83
CA SER A 70 -17.72 -27.30 45.71
C SER A 70 -17.05 -27.63 47.08
N PRO A 71 -16.36 -26.68 47.80
CA PRO A 71 -15.36 -25.63 47.42
C PRO A 71 -14.17 -25.42 48.43
N GLY A 72 -13.18 -24.58 48.07
CA GLY A 72 -12.55 -23.55 48.93
C GLY A 72 -11.28 -23.86 49.75
N SER A 73 -10.22 -23.04 49.59
CA SER A 73 -9.49 -22.26 50.64
C SER A 73 -8.07 -21.82 50.20
N GLU A 74 -7.82 -20.51 50.23
CA GLU A 74 -6.50 -19.80 50.31
C GLU A 74 -5.88 -19.95 51.74
N PRO A 75 -4.69 -19.40 52.13
CA PRO A 75 -3.96 -18.21 51.61
C PRO A 75 -2.40 -18.27 51.59
N ALA A 76 -1.80 -17.11 51.30
CA ALA A 76 -0.39 -16.62 51.31
C ALA A 76 0.57 -17.15 52.42
N THR A 77 1.91 -16.96 52.42
CA THR A 77 2.61 -15.67 52.70
C THR A 77 4.18 -15.78 52.72
N VAL A 78 4.86 -14.62 52.48
CA VAL A 78 6.19 -14.06 52.93
C VAL A 78 7.58 -14.62 52.48
N GLU A 79 8.27 -13.81 51.68
CA GLU A 79 9.57 -13.09 51.89
C GLU A 79 10.68 -13.65 52.83
N SER A 80 11.93 -13.77 52.34
CA SER A 80 13.16 -13.37 53.08
C SER A 80 14.45 -13.48 52.23
N LEU A 81 15.14 -12.35 52.05
CA LEU A 81 16.61 -12.15 51.91
C LEU A 81 17.08 -11.45 53.23
N PRO A 82 18.37 -11.08 53.51
CA PRO A 82 19.67 -11.24 52.82
C PRO A 82 20.89 -11.59 53.75
N SER A 83 22.10 -11.66 53.19
CA SER A 83 23.39 -11.04 53.66
C SER A 83 24.62 -11.92 53.35
N ALA A 84 25.53 -11.47 52.47
CA ALA A 84 26.76 -10.69 52.74
C ALA A 84 27.94 -11.60 53.19
N GLY A 85 29.18 -11.52 52.68
CA GLY A 85 29.82 -10.60 51.75
C GLY A 85 31.30 -10.97 51.56
N THR A 86 31.95 -10.17 50.70
CA THR A 86 33.35 -9.71 50.80
C THR A 86 34.48 -10.61 50.26
N ASP A 87 35.09 -10.13 49.18
CA ASP A 87 36.43 -10.45 48.62
C ASP A 87 37.50 -9.61 49.34
N PRO A 88 38.79 -10.03 49.46
CA PRO A 88 39.74 -9.79 48.36
C PRO A 88 40.93 -10.79 48.19
N GLU A 89 41.50 -10.78 46.97
CA GLU A 89 42.82 -11.19 46.42
C GLU A 89 44.09 -11.20 47.35
N PRO A 90 45.30 -11.66 46.91
CA PRO A 90 45.71 -12.73 45.96
C PRO A 90 47.02 -13.52 46.35
N LYS A 91 47.48 -14.40 45.44
CA LYS A 91 48.89 -14.85 45.12
C LYS A 91 49.49 -16.15 45.72
N GLN A 92 49.71 -17.09 44.77
CA GLN A 92 50.96 -17.79 44.39
C GLN A 92 51.47 -19.10 45.07
N THR A 93 51.39 -20.18 44.25
CA THR A 93 52.36 -21.30 43.98
C THR A 93 52.59 -22.38 45.05
N PRO A 94 52.90 -23.66 44.66
CA PRO A 94 54.09 -24.04 43.89
C PRO A 94 53.87 -25.08 42.77
N ALA A 95 54.93 -25.27 41.98
CA ALA A 95 55.02 -26.11 40.79
C ALA A 95 55.62 -27.51 41.03
N SER A 96 55.21 -28.45 40.15
CA SER A 96 55.98 -29.56 39.52
C SER A 96 56.30 -30.85 40.34
N PRO A 97 56.60 -32.03 39.72
CA PRO A 97 56.96 -32.24 38.30
C PRO A 97 56.51 -33.53 37.56
N ALA A 98 56.83 -33.52 36.25
CA ALA A 98 57.33 -34.62 35.39
C ALA A 98 56.34 -35.58 34.67
N GLY A 99 56.36 -35.51 33.31
CA GLY A 99 55.77 -36.55 32.46
C GLY A 99 55.70 -36.34 30.93
N LYS A 100 56.81 -35.95 30.27
CA LYS A 100 57.16 -36.21 28.84
C LYS A 100 56.39 -35.54 27.66
N GLN A 101 57.12 -34.57 27.06
CA GLN A 101 57.55 -34.46 25.63
C GLN A 101 56.53 -34.33 24.47
N THR A 102 56.38 -33.06 24.04
CA THR A 102 56.65 -32.50 22.69
C THR A 102 56.31 -33.29 21.41
N LYS A 103 55.45 -32.73 20.55
CA LYS A 103 55.89 -32.01 19.33
C LYS A 103 54.75 -31.28 18.57
N ARG A 104 55.03 -30.01 18.32
CA ARG A 104 54.59 -29.09 17.25
C ARG A 104 53.99 -29.76 15.99
N LEU A 105 52.77 -29.37 15.62
CA LEU A 105 52.14 -29.69 14.33
C LEU A 105 52.05 -28.44 13.44
N VAL A 106 52.58 -28.63 12.23
CA VAL A 106 52.49 -27.80 11.02
C VAL A 106 51.25 -28.30 10.24
N PRO A 107 50.49 -27.45 9.53
CA PRO A 107 49.24 -27.89 8.90
C PRO A 107 49.52 -28.75 7.65
N ARG A 108 48.77 -29.85 7.52
CA ARG A 108 48.76 -30.72 6.34
C ARG A 108 47.46 -30.56 5.57
N SER A 109 47.66 -30.60 4.25
CA SER A 109 46.75 -30.63 3.12
C SER A 109 45.66 -31.70 3.21
N VAL A 110 44.51 -31.36 2.62
CA VAL A 110 43.33 -32.21 2.45
C VAL A 110 43.51 -33.07 1.20
N ASP A 111 43.51 -34.39 1.38
CA ASP A 111 43.28 -35.38 0.33
C ASP A 111 41.80 -35.80 0.40
N THR A 112 41.09 -35.70 -0.73
CA THR A 112 39.72 -36.19 -0.87
C THR A 112 39.73 -37.44 -1.74
N GLU A 113 39.38 -38.58 -1.13
CA GLU A 113 39.09 -39.85 -1.79
C GLU A 113 37.81 -39.74 -2.65
N VAL A 114 37.86 -40.28 -3.87
CA VAL A 114 36.69 -40.49 -4.72
C VAL A 114 36.31 -41.97 -4.67
N MET A 115 35.14 -42.24 -4.10
CA MET A 115 34.53 -43.56 -4.00
C MET A 115 33.87 -43.96 -5.34
N GLN A 116 34.24 -45.14 -5.84
CA GLN A 116 33.66 -45.78 -7.03
C GLN A 116 32.25 -46.32 -6.74
N ALA A 117 31.28 -45.99 -7.59
CA ALA A 117 30.00 -46.69 -7.67
C ALA A 117 30.00 -47.62 -8.90
N GLN A 118 29.81 -48.92 -8.65
CA GLN A 118 29.67 -49.97 -9.66
C GLN A 118 28.28 -49.90 -10.31
N GLY A 119 28.23 -49.93 -11.65
CA GLY A 119 27.01 -50.11 -12.44
C GLY A 119 27.02 -51.46 -13.16
N VAL A 120 25.96 -52.24 -12.96
CA VAL A 120 25.64 -53.51 -13.63
C VAL A 120 25.15 -53.23 -15.07
N PRO A 121 25.46 -54.06 -16.09
CA PRO A 121 25.14 -53.79 -17.50
C PRO A 121 23.77 -54.38 -17.93
N PRO A 122 23.14 -53.86 -18.99
CA PRO A 122 22.21 -54.64 -19.80
C PRO A 122 22.83 -55.09 -21.14
N ALA A 123 22.45 -56.30 -21.55
CA ALA A 123 22.85 -57.03 -22.76
C ALA A 123 22.12 -56.52 -24.03
N PRO A 124 22.57 -56.89 -25.25
CA PRO A 124 22.25 -56.22 -26.52
C PRO A 124 21.16 -56.93 -27.34
N THR A 125 20.55 -56.22 -28.32
CA THR A 125 19.99 -56.72 -29.60
C THR A 125 19.39 -55.55 -30.42
N PRO A 126 19.14 -55.68 -31.74
CA PRO A 126 20.14 -55.80 -32.80
C PRO A 126 20.01 -54.68 -33.87
N VAL A 127 21.06 -54.58 -34.68
CA VAL A 127 21.21 -53.80 -35.92
C VAL A 127 19.98 -53.83 -36.85
N THR A 128 19.60 -52.65 -37.35
CA THR A 128 18.99 -52.49 -38.69
C THR A 128 19.79 -51.41 -39.43
N ALA A 129 20.36 -51.79 -40.57
CA ALA A 129 21.14 -50.93 -41.45
C ALA A 129 20.32 -50.55 -42.69
N SER A 130 20.33 -49.28 -43.08
CA SER A 130 20.41 -48.84 -44.48
C SER A 130 20.56 -47.31 -44.60
N PRO A 131 21.11 -46.81 -45.73
CA PRO A 131 22.17 -45.81 -45.69
C PRO A 131 21.74 -44.44 -46.21
N ALA A 132 22.43 -43.40 -45.77
CA ALA A 132 22.51 -42.14 -46.51
C ALA A 132 23.99 -41.75 -46.65
N GLN A 133 24.45 -41.77 -47.89
CA GLN A 133 25.75 -41.30 -48.34
C GLN A 133 25.93 -39.83 -47.99
N GLY A 134 27.07 -39.53 -47.37
CA GLY A 134 27.61 -38.19 -47.18
C GLY A 134 29.11 -38.31 -47.01
N SER A 135 29.81 -38.42 -48.13
CA SER A 135 31.27 -38.40 -48.23
C SER A 135 31.84 -37.10 -47.64
N PRO A 136 32.81 -37.13 -46.73
CA PRO A 136 33.69 -35.99 -46.50
C PRO A 136 34.88 -36.09 -47.45
N THR A 137 34.98 -35.08 -48.31
CA THR A 137 36.15 -34.76 -49.14
C THR A 137 37.42 -34.74 -48.27
N PRO A 138 38.54 -35.35 -48.70
CA PRO A 138 39.83 -35.15 -48.05
C PRO A 138 40.26 -33.70 -48.26
N ALA A 139 40.38 -32.93 -47.19
CA ALA A 139 41.07 -31.65 -47.23
C ALA A 139 42.56 -31.92 -47.42
N GLU A 140 43.01 -31.82 -48.67
CA GLU A 140 44.43 -31.71 -49.01
C GLU A 140 45.02 -30.40 -48.47
N GLY A 141 46.26 -30.49 -47.98
CA GLY A 141 47.24 -29.43 -48.13
C GLY A 141 47.26 -28.34 -47.06
N SER A 142 47.59 -28.68 -45.81
CA SER A 142 48.25 -27.70 -44.93
C SER A 142 49.76 -27.84 -45.05
N SER A 143 50.37 -26.77 -45.56
CA SER A 143 51.80 -26.55 -45.65
C SER A 143 52.46 -26.70 -44.27
N ASP A 144 53.18 -27.80 -44.07
CA ASP A 144 53.98 -28.04 -42.86
C ASP A 144 55.28 -27.21 -42.94
N GLY A 145 55.16 -25.93 -42.60
CA GLY A 145 56.29 -25.21 -42.01
C GLY A 145 56.59 -25.83 -40.63
N PRO A 146 57.79 -25.67 -40.06
CA PRO A 146 58.17 -26.34 -38.82
C PRO A 146 57.46 -25.70 -37.62
N SER A 147 56.16 -25.94 -37.44
CA SER A 147 55.44 -25.53 -36.24
C SER A 147 55.78 -26.50 -35.11
N PHE A 148 56.34 -26.00 -34.01
CA PHE A 148 56.73 -26.80 -32.84
C PHE A 148 55.52 -27.21 -31.97
N VAL A 149 54.31 -26.79 -32.31
CA VAL A 149 53.09 -26.96 -31.51
C VAL A 149 52.32 -28.20 -31.96
N LEU A 150 51.93 -29.06 -31.01
CA LEU A 150 51.05 -30.21 -31.26
C LEU A 150 49.57 -29.78 -31.13
N PRO A 151 48.66 -30.23 -32.01
CA PRO A 151 47.23 -29.99 -31.86
C PRO A 151 46.68 -30.56 -30.54
N SER A 152 45.82 -29.81 -29.85
CA SER A 152 45.26 -30.18 -28.53
C SER A 152 44.54 -31.53 -28.52
N ASP A 153 43.95 -31.95 -29.65
CA ASP A 153 43.26 -33.24 -29.77
C ASP A 153 44.22 -34.43 -29.64
N ARG A 154 45.49 -34.26 -30.02
CA ARG A 154 46.52 -35.30 -29.99
C ARG A 154 47.29 -35.36 -28.68
N LEU A 155 47.01 -34.44 -27.74
CA LEU A 155 47.67 -34.40 -26.44
C LEU A 155 46.96 -35.32 -25.43
N PRO A 156 47.70 -36.14 -24.67
CA PRO A 156 47.16 -36.92 -23.56
C PRO A 156 46.80 -36.04 -22.34
N LEU A 157 45.85 -36.52 -21.52
CA LEU A 157 45.43 -35.86 -20.27
C LEU A 157 46.49 -36.04 -19.18
N GLY A 158 46.78 -34.98 -18.42
CA GLY A 158 47.64 -35.04 -17.23
C GLY A 158 49.14 -35.06 -17.52
N LYS A 159 49.95 -35.24 -16.46
CA LYS A 159 51.43 -35.18 -16.52
C LYS A 159 52.00 -36.17 -17.53
N GLN A 160 52.94 -35.72 -18.36
CA GLN A 160 53.64 -36.55 -19.33
C GLN A 160 55.13 -36.60 -19.01
N GLU A 161 55.73 -37.79 -19.08
CA GLU A 161 57.16 -38.00 -18.88
C GLU A 161 57.75 -38.66 -20.12
N VAL A 162 58.34 -37.84 -21.00
CA VAL A 162 59.01 -38.29 -22.22
C VAL A 162 60.51 -38.08 -22.02
N VAL A 163 61.30 -39.15 -22.12
CA VAL A 163 62.75 -39.12 -21.93
C VAL A 163 63.40 -39.85 -23.10
N LEU A 164 64.03 -39.11 -24.02
CA LEU A 164 64.76 -39.72 -25.14
C LEU A 164 66.27 -39.79 -24.85
N SER A 165 66.87 -40.94 -25.13
CA SER A 165 68.32 -41.12 -25.16
C SER A 165 68.78 -41.49 -26.56
N VAL A 166 69.90 -40.92 -27.01
CA VAL A 166 70.55 -41.23 -28.29
C VAL A 166 71.97 -41.74 -28.03
N ASP A 167 72.35 -42.84 -28.68
CA ASP A 167 73.67 -43.47 -28.61
C ASP A 167 74.19 -43.75 -30.02
N VAL A 168 75.44 -43.36 -30.30
CA VAL A 168 76.09 -43.54 -31.61
C VAL A 168 77.24 -44.54 -31.43
N GLN A 169 77.08 -45.72 -32.02
CA GLN A 169 78.05 -46.82 -31.93
C GLN A 169 78.78 -46.97 -33.26
N ALA A 170 80.04 -46.53 -33.29
CA ALA A 170 80.94 -46.68 -34.43
C ALA A 170 82.09 -47.64 -34.11
N PRO A 171 82.66 -48.36 -35.10
CA PRO A 171 83.87 -49.15 -34.90
C PRO A 171 85.04 -48.27 -34.45
N ALA A 172 85.84 -48.78 -33.50
CA ALA A 172 87.01 -48.05 -32.97
C ALA A 172 88.05 -47.70 -34.05
N ASN A 173 88.13 -48.51 -35.11
CA ASN A 173 89.02 -48.30 -36.23
C ASN A 173 88.24 -48.30 -37.53
N LEU A 174 88.34 -47.21 -38.28
CA LEU A 174 87.78 -47.10 -39.63
C LEU A 174 88.93 -47.17 -40.64
N ILE A 175 88.91 -48.17 -41.53
CA ILE A 175 89.96 -48.34 -42.53
C ILE A 175 89.67 -47.41 -43.72
N PHE A 176 90.66 -46.63 -44.13
CA PHE A 176 90.55 -45.73 -45.29
C PHE A 176 89.96 -46.44 -46.51
N ASN A 177 89.00 -45.79 -47.17
CA ASN A 177 88.33 -46.26 -48.38
C ASN A 177 87.58 -47.61 -48.24
N ARG A 178 87.44 -48.17 -47.03
CA ARG A 178 86.60 -49.33 -46.75
C ARG A 178 85.29 -48.93 -46.08
N GLU A 179 84.25 -49.69 -46.38
CA GLU A 179 82.94 -49.48 -45.77
C GLU A 179 82.95 -49.97 -44.31
N ALA A 180 82.34 -49.19 -43.44
CA ALA A 180 82.10 -49.52 -42.05
C ALA A 180 80.63 -49.31 -41.72
N THR A 181 80.11 -50.07 -40.75
CA THR A 181 78.74 -49.92 -40.27
C THR A 181 78.74 -49.18 -38.94
N VAL A 182 78.02 -48.07 -38.88
CA VAL A 182 77.71 -47.30 -37.67
C VAL A 182 76.25 -47.54 -37.30
N LYS A 183 75.96 -47.60 -36.00
CA LYS A 183 74.61 -47.83 -35.47
C LYS A 183 74.22 -46.66 -34.57
N ILE A 184 73.08 -46.02 -34.86
CA ILE A 184 72.48 -45.00 -33.99
C ILE A 184 71.27 -45.63 -33.29
N ILE A 185 71.25 -45.61 -31.96
CA ILE A 185 70.17 -46.16 -31.14
C ILE A 185 69.44 -45.00 -30.47
N VAL A 186 68.14 -44.87 -30.73
CA VAL A 186 67.28 -43.88 -30.09
C VAL A 186 66.24 -44.60 -29.25
N LYS A 187 66.21 -44.34 -27.95
CA LYS A 187 65.32 -45.03 -27.00
C LYS A 187 64.47 -44.03 -26.23
N ASN A 188 63.18 -44.34 -26.08
CA ASN A 188 62.28 -43.61 -25.20
C ASN A 188 62.25 -44.30 -23.83
N ASN A 189 62.99 -43.77 -22.87
CA ASN A 189 63.00 -44.22 -21.48
C ASN A 189 61.88 -43.58 -20.64
N GLY A 190 61.05 -42.72 -21.24
CA GLY A 190 59.89 -42.13 -20.57
C GLY A 190 58.71 -43.10 -20.47
N SER A 191 57.72 -42.73 -19.66
CA SER A 191 56.44 -43.46 -19.53
C SER A 191 55.39 -43.03 -20.56
N THR A 192 55.68 -41.98 -21.35
CA THR A 192 54.80 -41.44 -22.38
C THR A 192 55.43 -41.62 -23.77
N ASP A 193 54.63 -41.92 -24.78
CA ASP A 193 55.04 -41.96 -26.18
C ASP A 193 55.62 -40.60 -26.64
N ALA A 194 56.82 -40.64 -27.22
CA ALA A 194 57.44 -39.45 -27.79
C ALA A 194 56.85 -39.16 -29.17
N GLN A 195 56.24 -37.98 -29.36
CA GLN A 195 55.68 -37.57 -30.64
C GLN A 195 56.62 -36.62 -31.39
N GLY A 196 56.51 -36.58 -32.71
CA GLY A 196 57.32 -35.73 -33.58
C GLY A 196 58.82 -36.02 -33.49
N VAL A 197 59.20 -37.29 -33.29
CA VAL A 197 60.61 -37.67 -33.10
C VAL A 197 61.39 -37.52 -34.41
N VAL A 198 62.42 -36.67 -34.40
CA VAL A 198 63.32 -36.44 -35.52
C VAL A 198 64.76 -36.60 -35.05
N VAL A 199 65.47 -37.52 -35.68
CA VAL A 199 66.91 -37.76 -35.48
C VAL A 199 67.67 -37.03 -36.58
N ARG A 200 68.70 -36.28 -36.21
CA ARG A 200 69.60 -35.57 -37.13
C ARG A 200 71.02 -35.98 -36.85
N ASP A 201 71.73 -36.34 -37.90
CA ASP A 201 73.12 -36.77 -37.83
C ASP A 201 73.95 -35.89 -38.76
N GLU A 202 75.01 -35.30 -38.21
CA GLU A 202 75.97 -34.47 -38.94
C GLU A 202 77.26 -35.26 -39.08
N LEU A 203 77.53 -35.72 -40.30
CA LEU A 203 78.72 -36.50 -40.60
C LEU A 203 79.95 -35.57 -40.56
N PRO A 204 81.02 -35.95 -39.83
CA PRO A 204 82.24 -35.15 -39.78
C PRO A 204 82.92 -35.09 -41.15
N ALA A 205 83.70 -34.03 -41.38
CA ALA A 205 84.48 -33.87 -42.60
C ALA A 205 85.45 -35.05 -42.78
N GLY A 206 85.35 -35.74 -43.91
CA GLY A 206 86.12 -36.96 -44.18
C GLY A 206 85.36 -38.27 -43.96
N LEU A 207 84.06 -38.22 -43.67
CA LEU A 207 83.17 -39.38 -43.61
C LEU A 207 82.02 -39.21 -44.60
N THR A 208 81.82 -40.18 -45.49
CA THR A 208 80.73 -40.17 -46.48
C THR A 208 79.74 -41.31 -46.21
N CYS A 209 78.44 -41.05 -46.30
CA CYS A 209 77.41 -42.07 -46.11
C CYS A 209 77.02 -42.71 -47.45
N ILE A 210 77.19 -44.03 -47.55
CA ILE A 210 76.84 -44.83 -48.73
C ILE A 210 75.36 -45.15 -48.70
N SER A 211 74.88 -45.71 -47.58
CA SER A 211 73.48 -46.11 -47.40
C SER A 211 73.08 -46.07 -45.94
N SER A 212 71.78 -45.95 -45.67
CA SER A 212 71.20 -46.01 -44.33
C SER A 212 69.91 -46.83 -44.31
N GLN A 213 69.62 -47.47 -43.19
CA GLN A 213 68.37 -48.20 -42.94
C GLN A 213 67.81 -47.80 -41.56
N PRO A 214 66.65 -47.14 -41.47
CA PRO A 214 65.80 -46.63 -42.56
C PRO A 214 66.49 -45.57 -43.44
N GLU A 215 65.97 -45.36 -44.65
CA GLU A 215 66.52 -44.39 -45.60
C GLU A 215 66.49 -42.97 -45.02
N ALA A 216 67.64 -42.30 -45.02
CA ALA A 216 67.79 -40.94 -44.53
C ALA A 216 67.30 -39.91 -45.54
N GLN A 217 66.61 -38.88 -45.07
CA GLN A 217 66.45 -37.64 -45.83
C GLN A 217 67.75 -36.84 -45.75
N ARG A 218 68.47 -36.74 -46.88
CA ARG A 218 69.70 -35.95 -47.01
C ARG A 218 69.38 -34.46 -47.12
N VAL A 219 70.02 -33.64 -46.29
CA VAL A 219 69.92 -32.18 -46.30
C VAL A 219 71.33 -31.63 -46.58
N GLY A 220 71.72 -31.56 -47.85
CA GLY A 220 73.11 -31.32 -48.25
C GLY A 220 73.97 -32.59 -48.24
N ASP A 221 75.29 -32.44 -48.33
CA ASP A 221 76.23 -33.58 -48.48
C ASP A 221 76.60 -34.27 -47.15
N SER A 222 76.46 -33.58 -46.02
CA SER A 222 76.91 -34.04 -44.69
C SER A 222 75.80 -34.24 -43.65
N HIS A 223 74.57 -33.75 -43.88
CA HIS A 223 73.49 -33.89 -42.90
C HIS A 223 72.46 -34.95 -43.31
N LEU A 224 72.21 -35.88 -42.40
CA LEU A 224 71.22 -36.94 -42.52
C LEU A 224 70.09 -36.69 -41.50
N SER A 225 68.85 -36.96 -41.90
CA SER A 225 67.70 -36.85 -40.99
C SER A 225 66.71 -38.00 -41.16
N TRP A 226 66.16 -38.46 -40.03
CA TRP A 226 65.13 -39.51 -39.98
C TRP A 226 63.95 -39.04 -39.15
N ARG A 227 62.74 -39.10 -39.73
CA ARG A 227 61.48 -38.83 -39.04
C ARG A 227 60.87 -40.16 -38.60
N ILE A 228 60.80 -40.39 -37.29
CA ILE A 228 60.22 -41.61 -36.68
C ILE A 228 58.73 -41.41 -36.35
N SER A 229 58.25 -40.16 -36.39
CA SER A 229 56.87 -39.72 -36.07
C SER A 229 56.48 -39.99 -34.62
N THR A 230 56.34 -41.24 -34.19
CA THR A 230 56.03 -41.59 -32.79
C THR A 230 56.96 -42.72 -32.33
N LEU A 231 57.62 -42.54 -31.19
CA LEU A 231 58.41 -43.57 -30.53
C LEU A 231 57.71 -43.96 -29.21
N PRO A 232 57.07 -45.16 -29.15
CA PRO A 232 56.34 -45.57 -27.96
C PRO A 232 57.20 -45.61 -26.69
N ALA A 233 56.57 -45.44 -25.53
CA ALA A 233 57.24 -45.56 -24.24
C ALA A 233 57.98 -46.91 -24.11
N GLY A 234 59.20 -46.89 -23.57
CA GLY A 234 60.07 -48.06 -23.41
C GLY A 234 60.67 -48.64 -24.70
N SER A 235 60.27 -48.14 -25.88
CA SER A 235 60.73 -48.66 -27.17
C SER A 235 62.02 -48.00 -27.65
N GLU A 236 62.78 -48.72 -28.47
CA GLU A 236 63.96 -48.21 -29.15
C GLU A 236 63.86 -48.35 -30.67
N ARG A 237 64.53 -47.43 -31.37
CA ARG A 237 64.70 -47.45 -32.81
C ARG A 237 66.17 -47.45 -33.14
N VAL A 238 66.58 -48.43 -33.96
CA VAL A 238 67.94 -48.56 -34.45
C VAL A 238 68.01 -48.07 -35.89
N ILE A 239 69.00 -47.23 -36.18
CA ILE A 239 69.34 -46.74 -37.50
C ILE A 239 70.73 -47.27 -37.85
N TRP A 240 70.84 -47.99 -38.96
CA TRP A 240 72.10 -48.52 -39.47
C TRP A 240 72.63 -47.61 -40.57
N LEU A 241 73.88 -47.21 -40.48
CA LEU A 241 74.57 -46.38 -41.47
C LEU A 241 75.78 -47.12 -42.01
N LYS A 242 75.88 -47.26 -43.33
CA LYS A 242 77.12 -47.66 -44.00
C LYS A 242 77.89 -46.41 -44.39
N VAL A 243 79.04 -46.21 -43.77
CA VAL A 243 79.89 -45.04 -43.96
C VAL A 243 81.25 -45.44 -44.53
N LYS A 244 81.89 -44.49 -45.22
CA LYS A 244 83.19 -44.66 -45.85
C LYS A 244 84.08 -43.47 -45.52
N PRO A 245 85.20 -43.69 -44.81
CA PRO A 245 86.19 -42.65 -44.56
C PRO A 245 86.90 -42.25 -45.86
N THR A 246 86.96 -40.95 -46.10
CA THR A 246 87.64 -40.32 -47.25
C THR A 246 88.87 -39.52 -46.82
N LYS A 247 89.13 -39.37 -45.52
CA LYS A 247 90.33 -38.74 -44.96
C LYS A 247 91.38 -39.79 -44.58
N THR A 248 92.64 -39.51 -44.88
CA THR A 248 93.75 -40.46 -44.70
C THR A 248 94.21 -40.58 -43.24
N ASP A 249 94.14 -39.50 -42.46
CA ASP A 249 94.62 -39.45 -41.07
C ASP A 249 93.75 -38.54 -40.16
N GLY A 250 93.69 -38.87 -38.86
CA GLY A 250 93.02 -38.08 -37.81
C GLY A 250 91.76 -38.74 -37.22
N ALA A 251 91.35 -38.28 -36.03
CA ALA A 251 90.10 -38.72 -35.38
C ALA A 251 88.87 -38.14 -36.09
N LEU A 252 87.77 -38.92 -36.11
CA LEU A 252 86.46 -38.51 -36.63
C LEU A 252 85.44 -38.54 -35.50
N ASP A 253 84.92 -37.38 -35.12
CA ASP A 253 83.87 -37.26 -34.11
C ASP A 253 82.49 -37.33 -34.77
N HIS A 254 81.78 -38.43 -34.56
CA HIS A 254 80.44 -38.63 -35.13
C HIS A 254 79.37 -38.34 -34.08
N ALA A 255 78.51 -37.36 -34.34
CA ALA A 255 77.47 -36.95 -33.42
C ALA A 255 76.07 -36.96 -34.07
N ALA A 256 75.09 -37.48 -33.32
CA ALA A 256 73.68 -37.43 -33.68
C ALA A 256 72.86 -36.75 -32.57
N THR A 257 71.84 -36.00 -32.97
CA THR A 257 70.91 -35.30 -32.09
C THR A 257 69.49 -35.79 -32.33
N VAL A 258 68.68 -35.83 -31.28
CA VAL A 258 67.25 -36.19 -31.37
C VAL A 258 66.39 -35.07 -30.81
N THR A 259 65.32 -34.76 -31.51
CA THR A 259 64.30 -33.79 -31.09
C THR A 259 62.94 -34.48 -31.04
N PHE A 260 62.08 -34.03 -30.13
CA PHE A 260 60.71 -34.52 -29.99
C PHE A 260 59.80 -33.39 -29.51
N ARG A 261 58.49 -33.65 -29.54
CA ARG A 261 57.46 -32.75 -29.03
C ARG A 261 56.71 -33.45 -27.91
N ALA A 262 56.43 -32.71 -26.84
CA ALA A 262 55.60 -33.16 -25.74
C ALA A 262 54.59 -32.06 -25.38
N GLY A 263 53.40 -32.49 -24.96
CA GLY A 263 52.36 -31.60 -24.48
C GLY A 263 51.38 -32.37 -23.60
N SER A 264 50.64 -31.63 -22.78
CA SER A 264 49.61 -32.15 -21.89
C SER A 264 48.36 -31.29 -22.05
N LYS A 265 47.18 -31.92 -21.88
CA LYS A 265 45.92 -31.19 -21.75
C LYS A 265 45.27 -31.45 -20.40
N ALA A 266 44.50 -30.47 -19.95
CA ALA A 266 43.60 -30.60 -18.81
C ALA A 266 42.19 -30.21 -19.26
N THR A 267 41.19 -30.88 -18.71
CA THR A 267 39.78 -30.55 -18.95
C THR A 267 39.17 -30.07 -17.65
N SER A 268 38.57 -28.88 -17.67
CA SER A 268 37.80 -28.33 -16.56
C SER A 268 36.35 -28.16 -16.98
N ARG A 269 35.42 -28.35 -16.04
CA ARG A 269 34.00 -28.04 -16.24
C ARG A 269 33.69 -26.71 -15.56
N VAL A 270 32.90 -25.87 -16.21
CA VAL A 270 32.42 -24.62 -15.62
C VAL A 270 31.06 -24.89 -14.99
N LEU A 271 30.96 -24.65 -13.68
CA LEU A 271 29.70 -24.69 -12.94
C LEU A 271 29.14 -23.27 -12.85
N ARG A 272 27.81 -23.15 -12.82
CA ARG A 272 27.09 -21.88 -12.73
C ARG A 272 25.99 -21.99 -11.66
N PRO A 273 26.10 -21.28 -10.54
CA PRO A 273 24.98 -21.12 -9.60
C PRO A 273 23.88 -20.25 -10.23
N ARG A 274 22.62 -20.49 -9.85
CA ARG A 274 21.48 -19.69 -10.33
C ARG A 274 20.44 -19.58 -9.24
N LEU A 275 20.26 -18.39 -8.69
CA LEU A 275 19.32 -18.17 -7.60
C LEU A 275 17.89 -18.01 -8.13
N LYS A 276 16.93 -18.48 -7.33
CA LYS A 276 15.50 -18.28 -7.51
C LYS A 276 14.91 -17.88 -6.17
N LEU A 277 14.05 -16.87 -6.17
CA LEU A 277 13.34 -16.41 -4.99
C LEU A 277 11.86 -16.77 -5.06
N GLU A 278 11.31 -17.08 -3.90
CA GLU A 278 9.88 -17.21 -3.66
C GLU A 278 9.53 -16.43 -2.39
N VAL A 279 8.51 -15.58 -2.45
CA VAL A 279 8.05 -14.78 -1.31
C VAL A 279 6.58 -15.09 -1.08
N VAL A 280 6.28 -15.66 0.07
CA VAL A 280 4.93 -16.04 0.49
C VAL A 280 4.50 -15.13 1.64
N GLN A 281 3.32 -14.52 1.51
CA GLN A 281 2.72 -13.72 2.58
C GLN A 281 1.76 -14.57 3.43
N THR A 282 1.81 -14.40 4.73
CA THR A 282 0.89 -14.96 5.73
C THR A 282 0.35 -13.82 6.60
N PRO A 283 -0.97 -13.58 6.68
CA PRO A 283 -2.05 -14.28 6.00
C PRO A 283 -1.95 -14.15 4.48
N THR A 284 -2.43 -15.17 3.76
CA THR A 284 -2.50 -15.18 2.28
C THR A 284 -3.52 -14.16 1.74
N GLU A 285 -4.19 -13.40 2.62
CA GLU A 285 -5.08 -12.33 2.23
C GLU A 285 -4.28 -11.15 1.67
N ASP A 286 -4.62 -10.74 0.45
CA ASP A 286 -4.00 -9.57 -0.20
C ASP A 286 -4.41 -8.24 0.47
N LYS A 287 -5.24 -8.28 1.52
CA LYS A 287 -5.76 -7.12 2.24
C LYS A 287 -5.42 -7.21 3.73
N VAL A 288 -4.72 -6.21 4.24
CA VAL A 288 -4.40 -6.10 5.68
C VAL A 288 -4.94 -4.79 6.22
N LEU A 289 -5.59 -4.84 7.38
CA LEU A 289 -6.07 -3.64 8.06
C LEU A 289 -4.89 -2.81 8.57
N LYS A 290 -4.99 -1.48 8.50
CA LYS A 290 -4.01 -0.59 9.15
C LYS A 290 -3.81 -0.95 10.63
N ASN A 291 -2.57 -0.89 11.09
CA ASN A 291 -2.07 -1.30 12.41
C ASN A 291 -2.18 -2.79 12.72
N LYS A 292 -2.46 -3.64 11.72
CA LYS A 292 -2.28 -5.08 11.83
C LYS A 292 -0.93 -5.49 11.27
N THR A 293 -0.47 -6.63 11.75
CA THR A 293 0.77 -7.26 11.32
C THR A 293 0.50 -8.24 10.18
N ALA A 294 1.48 -8.36 9.27
CA ALA A 294 1.54 -9.35 8.22
C ALA A 294 2.93 -9.98 8.23
N GLU A 295 3.02 -11.28 7.98
CA GLU A 295 4.28 -12.02 7.93
C GLU A 295 4.67 -12.33 6.49
N PHE A 296 5.92 -12.09 6.11
CA PHE A 296 6.49 -12.53 4.84
C PHE A 296 7.50 -13.66 5.09
N ARG A 297 7.25 -14.82 4.47
CA ARG A 297 8.21 -15.94 4.40
C ARG A 297 8.95 -15.86 3.09
N ILE A 298 10.27 -15.75 3.18
CA ILE A 298 11.15 -15.64 2.02
C ILE A 298 11.89 -16.97 1.88
N ALA A 299 11.81 -17.58 0.71
CA ALA A 299 12.51 -18.80 0.38
C ALA A 299 13.47 -18.55 -0.78
N VAL A 300 14.72 -18.97 -0.61
CA VAL A 300 15.78 -18.86 -1.62
C VAL A 300 16.15 -20.25 -2.08
N THR A 301 16.18 -20.48 -3.39
CA THR A 301 16.55 -21.77 -3.97
C THR A 301 17.67 -21.58 -4.98
N ASN A 302 18.75 -22.37 -4.89
CA ASN A 302 19.78 -22.42 -5.92
C ASN A 302 19.38 -23.48 -6.97
N SER A 303 18.85 -23.02 -8.09
CA SER A 303 18.48 -23.84 -9.25
C SER A 303 19.66 -24.15 -10.20
N GLY A 304 20.85 -23.63 -9.91
CA GLY A 304 22.05 -23.84 -10.72
C GLY A 304 22.75 -25.17 -10.42
N ASN A 305 23.84 -25.43 -11.14
CA ASN A 305 24.68 -26.63 -10.97
C ASN A 305 25.99 -26.35 -10.20
N GLY A 306 26.21 -25.09 -9.80
CA GLY A 306 27.32 -24.67 -8.93
C GLY A 306 26.84 -24.21 -7.55
N PRO A 307 27.71 -24.24 -6.53
CA PRO A 307 27.41 -23.67 -5.22
C PRO A 307 27.37 -22.13 -5.31
N ALA A 308 26.47 -21.50 -4.55
CA ALA A 308 26.40 -20.05 -4.38
C ALA A 308 26.86 -19.70 -2.96
N ARG A 309 27.95 -18.96 -2.82
CA ARG A 309 28.47 -18.51 -1.52
C ARG A 309 28.13 -17.06 -1.27
N ASN A 310 28.12 -16.67 0.01
CA ASN A 310 27.86 -15.30 0.45
C ASN A 310 26.59 -14.72 -0.20
N VAL A 311 25.49 -15.48 -0.14
CA VAL A 311 24.22 -15.04 -0.72
C VAL A 311 23.63 -13.98 0.20
N THR A 312 23.46 -12.77 -0.31
CA THR A 312 22.85 -11.64 0.41
C THR A 312 21.44 -11.44 -0.10
N VAL A 313 20.45 -11.62 0.79
CA VAL A 313 19.04 -11.38 0.48
C VAL A 313 18.67 -10.01 1.01
N LYS A 314 18.54 -9.03 0.13
CA LYS A 314 18.08 -7.68 0.46
C LYS A 314 16.59 -7.58 0.19
N ALA A 315 15.84 -7.19 1.21
CA ALA A 315 14.41 -6.99 1.07
C ALA A 315 14.03 -5.57 1.50
N LYS A 316 13.27 -4.91 0.63
CA LYS A 316 12.90 -3.51 0.70
C LYS A 316 11.40 -3.39 0.86
N LEU A 317 10.99 -2.74 1.94
CA LEU A 317 9.60 -2.49 2.28
C LEU A 317 9.21 -1.08 1.83
N SER A 318 8.04 -0.95 1.20
CA SER A 318 7.44 0.35 0.90
C SER A 318 7.13 1.16 2.17
N PRO A 319 6.99 2.50 2.08
CA PRO A 319 6.85 3.37 3.25
C PRO A 319 5.63 3.10 4.13
N GLY A 320 4.61 2.39 3.64
CA GLY A 320 3.42 2.03 4.42
C GLY A 320 3.56 0.74 5.22
N LEU A 321 4.69 0.04 5.15
CA LEU A 321 5.01 -1.15 5.95
C LEU A 321 6.20 -0.86 6.85
N ARG A 322 6.17 -1.37 8.08
CA ARG A 322 7.22 -1.20 9.07
C ARG A 322 7.60 -2.54 9.68
N HIS A 323 8.87 -2.82 9.92
CA HIS A 323 9.30 -4.01 10.66
C HIS A 323 9.76 -3.64 12.09
N ASP A 324 9.70 -4.59 13.03
CA ASP A 324 10.02 -4.37 14.46
C ASP A 324 11.54 -4.45 14.78
N THR A 325 12.38 -4.98 13.88
CA THR A 325 13.83 -4.99 14.13
C THR A 325 14.42 -3.57 14.13
N ALA A 326 15.19 -3.30 15.18
CA ALA A 326 15.70 -2.00 15.60
C ALA A 326 16.72 -1.32 14.65
N GLU A 327 16.98 -1.88 13.46
CA GLU A 327 17.88 -1.27 12.47
C GLU A 327 17.08 -0.42 11.49
N ARG A 328 16.84 0.81 11.92
CA ARG A 328 16.16 1.87 11.16
C ARG A 328 17.05 2.32 10.00
N ASN A 329 17.08 1.54 8.93
CA ASN A 329 17.73 1.97 7.69
C ASN A 329 16.86 3.03 7.00
N GLU A 330 17.46 4.13 6.51
CA GLU A 330 16.74 5.25 5.87
C GLU A 330 15.82 4.79 4.70
N ASP A 331 16.16 3.66 4.09
CA ASP A 331 15.47 3.08 2.93
C ASP A 331 14.44 1.97 3.27
N ASN A 332 14.17 1.69 4.55
CA ASN A 332 13.27 0.62 4.99
C ASN A 332 13.63 -0.75 4.35
N SER A 333 14.92 -1.05 4.29
CA SER A 333 15.46 -2.28 3.72
C SER A 333 16.28 -3.07 4.73
N PHE A 334 16.22 -4.39 4.67
CA PHE A 334 16.96 -5.31 5.53
C PHE A 334 17.71 -6.33 4.69
N GLU A 335 18.86 -6.77 5.19
CA GLU A 335 19.75 -7.71 4.51
C GLU A 335 19.90 -8.97 5.37
N LEU A 336 19.68 -10.14 4.75
CA LEU A 336 19.77 -11.45 5.36
C LEU A 336 20.88 -12.24 4.66
N PRO A 337 22.04 -12.45 5.32
CA PRO A 337 23.14 -13.21 4.74
C PRO A 337 22.93 -14.72 4.90
N ILE A 338 23.20 -15.48 3.84
CA ILE A 338 23.26 -16.95 3.81
C ILE A 338 24.68 -17.34 3.40
N GLN A 339 25.36 -18.16 4.21
CA GLN A 339 26.78 -18.47 3.98
C GLN A 339 27.03 -19.25 2.69
N GLU A 340 26.31 -20.35 2.48
CA GLU A 340 26.46 -21.20 1.31
C GLU A 340 25.14 -21.88 0.98
N LEU A 341 24.82 -21.96 -0.32
CA LEU A 341 23.67 -22.65 -0.85
C LEU A 341 24.09 -23.63 -1.96
N GLY A 342 24.02 -24.92 -1.66
CA GLY A 342 24.39 -25.98 -2.60
C GLY A 342 23.45 -26.07 -3.81
N PRO A 343 23.87 -26.76 -4.89
CA PRO A 343 23.03 -26.92 -6.08
C PRO A 343 21.74 -27.69 -5.75
N GLY A 344 20.60 -27.13 -6.11
CA GLY A 344 19.26 -27.66 -5.82
C GLY A 344 18.77 -27.42 -4.39
N GLN A 345 19.58 -26.84 -3.51
CA GLN A 345 19.19 -26.57 -2.13
C GLN A 345 18.23 -25.38 -2.04
N ARG A 346 17.25 -25.50 -1.14
CA ARG A 346 16.33 -24.43 -0.75
C ARG A 346 16.55 -24.09 0.71
N GLU A 347 16.65 -22.81 1.01
CA GLU A 347 16.71 -22.27 2.36
C GLU A 347 15.47 -21.40 2.59
N ASP A 348 14.72 -21.68 3.65
CA ASP A 348 13.59 -20.87 4.08
C ASP A 348 14.06 -19.95 5.23
N LEU A 349 13.92 -18.63 5.04
CA LEU A 349 14.34 -17.64 6.03
C LEU A 349 13.29 -17.46 7.13
N ASP A 350 13.73 -16.90 8.26
CA ASP A 350 12.84 -16.53 9.36
C ASP A 350 11.70 -15.62 8.88
N PRO A 351 10.48 -15.78 9.43
CA PRO A 351 9.33 -14.99 9.03
C PRO A 351 9.53 -13.51 9.37
N LEU A 352 9.46 -12.67 8.34
CA LEU A 352 9.54 -11.23 8.48
C LEU A 352 8.19 -10.66 8.90
N THR A 353 8.09 -10.13 10.12
CA THR A 353 6.82 -9.61 10.67
C THR A 353 6.72 -8.10 10.47
N VAL A 354 5.87 -7.64 9.55
CA VAL A 354 5.67 -6.22 9.26
C VAL A 354 4.34 -5.69 9.82
N GLU A 355 4.34 -4.46 10.32
CA GLU A 355 3.17 -3.68 10.70
C GLU A 355 2.75 -2.74 9.57
N ALA A 356 1.45 -2.70 9.28
CA ALA A 356 0.89 -1.79 8.29
C ALA A 356 0.62 -0.40 8.89
N ILE A 357 1.42 0.61 8.53
CA ILE A 357 1.34 1.97 9.10
C ILE A 357 0.54 2.96 8.23
N GLN A 358 0.46 2.74 6.92
CA GLN A 358 -0.24 3.62 5.99
C GLN A 358 -1.16 2.82 5.05
N GLY A 359 -2.38 3.31 4.82
CA GLY A 359 -3.32 2.71 3.88
C GLY A 359 -2.94 2.93 2.41
N GLY A 360 -3.32 1.98 1.55
CA GLY A 360 -3.06 1.94 0.10
C GLY A 360 -2.23 0.72 -0.32
N ALA A 361 -1.95 0.62 -1.62
CA ALA A 361 -1.11 -0.43 -2.18
C ALA A 361 0.33 -0.30 -1.67
N GLN A 362 0.78 -1.31 -0.93
CA GLN A 362 2.14 -1.48 -0.44
C GLN A 362 2.81 -2.65 -1.16
N SER A 363 4.13 -2.67 -1.15
CA SER A 363 4.93 -3.77 -1.68
C SER A 363 6.13 -4.12 -0.79
N CYS A 364 6.52 -5.38 -0.88
CA CYS A 364 7.77 -5.93 -0.38
C CYS A 364 8.56 -6.45 -1.59
N THR A 365 9.71 -5.84 -1.87
CA THR A 365 10.61 -6.22 -2.96
C THR A 365 11.81 -6.95 -2.37
N VAL A 366 12.03 -8.20 -2.77
CA VAL A 366 13.13 -9.03 -2.29
C VAL A 366 14.07 -9.31 -3.45
N THR A 367 15.35 -9.05 -3.24
CA THR A 367 16.44 -9.27 -4.19
C THR A 367 17.50 -10.17 -3.54
N ALA A 368 17.96 -11.20 -4.24
CA ALA A 368 19.02 -12.07 -3.77
C ALA A 368 20.22 -11.98 -4.72
N THR A 369 21.38 -11.66 -4.14
CA THR A 369 22.65 -11.51 -4.85
C THR A 369 23.69 -12.43 -4.22
N SER A 370 24.70 -12.82 -5.00
CA SER A 370 25.83 -13.64 -4.55
C SER A 370 27.06 -13.26 -5.38
N GLU A 371 28.24 -13.35 -4.78
CA GLU A 371 29.51 -13.08 -5.47
C GLU A 371 29.80 -14.07 -6.60
N ASP A 372 29.26 -15.29 -6.51
CA ASP A 372 29.47 -16.35 -7.49
C ASP A 372 28.47 -16.28 -8.67
N VAL A 373 27.48 -15.38 -8.60
CA VAL A 373 26.40 -15.23 -9.60
C VAL A 373 26.61 -13.94 -10.39
N ASP A 374 26.39 -13.99 -11.71
CA ASP A 374 26.40 -12.80 -12.55
C ASP A 374 25.22 -11.87 -12.16
N PRO A 375 25.48 -10.66 -11.62
CA PRO A 375 24.45 -9.80 -11.07
C PRO A 375 23.45 -9.31 -12.12
N ASP A 376 23.85 -9.21 -13.39
CA ASP A 376 23.04 -8.63 -14.46
C ASP A 376 22.14 -9.64 -15.17
N LYS A 377 22.39 -10.94 -15.01
CA LYS A 377 21.67 -12.00 -15.75
C LYS A 377 20.98 -13.04 -14.88
N GLU A 378 21.44 -13.25 -13.64
CA GLU A 378 21.01 -14.39 -12.81
C GLU A 378 20.74 -14.02 -11.35
N SER A 379 20.67 -12.72 -11.02
CA SER A 379 20.11 -12.26 -9.75
C SER A 379 18.60 -12.54 -9.72
N ALA A 380 18.10 -12.96 -8.57
CA ALA A 380 16.68 -13.23 -8.37
C ALA A 380 16.01 -12.02 -7.73
N GLU A 381 14.89 -11.57 -8.31
CA GLU A 381 14.02 -10.55 -7.74
C GLU A 381 12.59 -11.11 -7.64
N ALA A 382 11.95 -10.89 -6.49
CA ALA A 382 10.56 -11.24 -6.24
C ALA A 382 9.87 -10.06 -5.57
N ILE A 383 8.72 -9.64 -6.13
CA ILE A 383 7.92 -8.54 -5.59
C ILE A 383 6.59 -9.12 -5.14
N ARG A 384 6.19 -8.79 -3.89
CA ARG A 384 4.86 -9.08 -3.39
C ARG A 384 4.12 -7.80 -3.05
N TYR A 385 2.89 -7.70 -3.54
CA TYR A 385 1.99 -6.59 -3.26
C TYR A 385 1.06 -6.95 -2.09
N LEU A 386 0.78 -5.95 -1.27
CA LEU A 386 -0.12 -6.00 -0.15
C LEU A 386 -0.99 -4.74 -0.14
N ASP A 387 -2.31 -4.88 -0.15
CA ASP A 387 -3.22 -3.73 -0.08
C ASP A 387 -3.58 -3.43 1.37
N VAL A 388 -3.09 -2.31 1.90
CA VAL A 388 -3.40 -1.90 3.27
C VAL A 388 -4.72 -1.13 3.27
N VAL A 389 -5.76 -1.73 3.81
CA VAL A 389 -7.09 -1.12 3.88
C VAL A 389 -7.27 -0.35 5.19
N GLU A 390 -7.77 0.88 5.10
CA GLU A 390 -8.03 1.74 6.26
C GLU A 390 -9.51 2.15 6.29
N PRO A 391 -10.28 1.81 7.35
CA PRO A 391 -11.63 2.34 7.50
C PRO A 391 -11.56 3.80 7.93
N LYS A 392 -12.24 4.68 7.21
CA LYS A 392 -12.36 6.10 7.57
C LYS A 392 -13.82 6.45 7.63
N LEU A 393 -14.23 7.23 8.60
CA LEU A 393 -15.61 7.67 8.70
C LEU A 393 -15.63 9.20 8.61
N LYS A 394 -16.68 9.72 7.99
CA LYS A 394 -17.02 11.13 7.96
C LYS A 394 -18.48 11.26 8.41
N MET A 395 -18.73 12.22 9.29
CA MET A 395 -20.05 12.44 9.88
C MET A 395 -20.39 13.92 9.77
N THR A 396 -21.61 14.21 9.33
CA THR A 396 -22.13 15.58 9.19
C THR A 396 -23.54 15.66 9.76
N LEU A 397 -23.78 16.60 10.67
CA LEU A 397 -25.10 16.90 11.20
C LEU A 397 -25.71 18.10 10.48
N THR A 398 -26.86 17.88 9.83
CA THR A 398 -27.62 18.91 9.12
C THR A 398 -28.94 19.20 9.83
N GLY A 399 -29.33 20.47 9.88
CA GLY A 399 -30.58 20.93 10.46
C GLY A 399 -30.81 22.42 10.20
N PRO A 400 -32.01 22.94 10.51
CA PRO A 400 -32.34 24.34 10.30
C PRO A 400 -31.53 25.28 11.20
N ASP A 401 -31.20 26.48 10.71
CA ASP A 401 -30.51 27.50 11.49
C ASP A 401 -31.46 28.27 12.41
N LYS A 402 -32.69 28.53 11.95
CA LYS A 402 -33.73 29.26 12.69
C LYS A 402 -35.05 28.51 12.64
N ARG A 403 -35.77 28.46 13.77
CA ARG A 403 -37.13 27.91 13.86
C ARG A 403 -37.96 28.69 14.86
N TYR A 404 -39.28 28.59 14.73
CA TYR A 404 -40.18 29.12 15.74
C TYR A 404 -40.45 28.08 16.83
N THR A 405 -40.68 28.53 18.06
CA THR A 405 -41.15 27.63 19.14
C THR A 405 -42.42 26.88 18.72
N ASP A 406 -42.63 25.71 19.28
CA ASP A 406 -43.74 24.78 18.96
C ASP A 406 -43.78 24.23 17.53
N THR A 407 -42.84 24.62 16.66
CA THR A 407 -42.69 24.02 15.34
C THR A 407 -41.81 22.76 15.39
N VAL A 408 -41.97 21.89 14.40
CA VAL A 408 -41.13 20.70 14.23
C VAL A 408 -39.91 21.05 13.38
N ALA A 409 -38.74 20.69 13.89
CA ALA A 409 -37.46 20.79 13.18
C ALA A 409 -36.97 19.38 12.82
N ALA A 410 -36.64 19.18 11.55
CA ALA A 410 -36.02 17.96 11.06
C ALA A 410 -34.48 18.08 11.10
N TYR A 411 -33.83 17.05 11.62
CA TYR A 411 -32.38 16.91 11.65
C TYR A 411 -31.96 15.63 10.92
N ALA A 412 -30.80 15.66 10.28
CA ALA A 412 -30.24 14.53 9.56
C ALA A 412 -28.76 14.36 9.91
N ILE A 413 -28.38 13.17 10.35
CA ILE A 413 -26.98 12.79 10.54
C ILE A 413 -26.57 11.95 9.33
N THR A 414 -25.64 12.47 8.53
CA THR A 414 -25.12 11.77 7.36
C THR A 414 -23.79 11.13 7.70
N LEU A 415 -23.70 9.82 7.48
CA LEU A 415 -22.47 9.04 7.64
C LEU A 415 -21.95 8.58 6.28
N GLU A 416 -20.65 8.70 6.09
CA GLU A 416 -19.94 8.33 4.86
C GLU A 416 -18.63 7.62 5.23
N ASN A 417 -18.25 6.60 4.46
CA ASN A 417 -16.96 5.93 4.59
C ASN A 417 -16.04 6.28 3.39
N PRO A 418 -15.24 7.36 3.50
CA PRO A 418 -14.25 7.70 2.47
C PRO A 418 -12.99 6.82 2.54
N GLY A 419 -12.93 5.84 3.43
CA GLY A 419 -11.80 4.92 3.56
C GLY A 419 -11.80 3.83 2.49
N THR A 420 -10.83 2.93 2.56
CA THR A 420 -10.69 1.77 1.67
C THR A 420 -11.10 0.45 2.34
N ALA A 421 -11.43 0.47 3.63
CA ALA A 421 -11.94 -0.68 4.38
C ALA A 421 -13.37 -0.46 4.91
N PRO A 422 -14.19 -1.52 5.07
CA PRO A 422 -15.50 -1.42 5.69
C PRO A 422 -15.40 -0.97 7.16
N ALA A 423 -16.16 0.05 7.54
CA ALA A 423 -16.29 0.48 8.92
C ALA A 423 -17.35 -0.38 9.62
N ARG A 424 -16.95 -1.13 10.66
CA ARG A 424 -17.81 -2.09 11.37
C ARG A 424 -18.24 -1.57 12.74
N ASN A 425 -19.37 -2.06 13.23
CA ASN A 425 -19.93 -1.77 14.55
C ASN A 425 -20.01 -0.27 14.88
N VAL A 426 -20.43 0.52 13.90
CA VAL A 426 -20.53 1.98 14.04
C VAL A 426 -21.71 2.33 14.94
N LYS A 427 -21.40 2.84 16.13
CA LYS A 427 -22.36 3.35 17.10
C LYS A 427 -22.43 4.86 16.98
N VAL A 428 -23.63 5.39 16.80
CA VAL A 428 -23.89 6.84 16.70
C VAL A 428 -24.77 7.25 17.86
N LEU A 429 -24.36 8.29 18.57
CA LEU A 429 -25.02 8.82 19.76
C LEU A 429 -25.33 10.29 19.53
N ALA A 430 -26.62 10.64 19.47
CA ALA A 430 -27.08 12.02 19.42
C ALA A 430 -27.69 12.42 20.77
N THR A 431 -27.16 13.49 21.38
CA THR A 431 -27.68 14.06 22.63
C THR A 431 -28.55 15.27 22.28
N LEU A 432 -29.83 15.19 22.63
CA LEU A 432 -30.84 16.23 22.38
C LEU A 432 -30.81 17.27 23.50
N GLY A 433 -30.97 18.55 23.14
CA GLY A 433 -31.02 19.66 24.09
C GLY A 433 -32.23 19.63 25.02
N VAL A 434 -32.19 20.41 26.10
CA VAL A 434 -33.23 20.38 27.14
C VAL A 434 -34.56 21.01 26.73
N SER A 435 -34.53 21.93 25.75
CA SER A 435 -35.66 22.72 25.32
C SER A 435 -36.47 22.08 24.18
N GLY A 436 -36.01 20.96 23.61
CA GLY A 436 -36.72 20.22 22.56
C GLY A 436 -37.36 18.91 23.05
N ARG A 437 -38.43 18.48 22.39
CA ARG A 437 -39.06 17.16 22.60
C ARG A 437 -38.99 16.33 21.31
N LEU A 438 -38.50 15.10 21.41
CA LEU A 438 -38.50 14.17 20.28
C LEU A 438 -39.95 13.86 19.85
N VAL A 439 -40.26 13.98 18.56
CA VAL A 439 -41.62 13.73 18.03
C VAL A 439 -41.89 12.23 17.97
N ALA A 440 -40.98 11.47 17.38
CA ALA A 440 -41.05 10.03 17.25
C ALA A 440 -39.65 9.42 17.33
N ILE A 441 -39.57 8.17 17.79
CA ILE A 441 -38.32 7.42 17.79
C ILE A 441 -38.03 7.01 16.34
N PRO A 442 -36.89 7.44 15.76
CA PRO A 442 -36.56 7.12 14.38
C PRO A 442 -36.22 5.62 14.23
N PRO A 443 -36.46 5.02 13.04
CA PRO A 443 -36.21 3.60 12.81
C PRO A 443 -34.77 3.20 13.15
N GLY A 444 -34.61 2.06 13.82
CA GLY A 444 -33.29 1.53 14.21
C GLY A 444 -32.58 2.29 15.35
N ALA A 445 -33.20 3.33 15.91
CA ALA A 445 -32.68 4.03 17.07
C ALA A 445 -33.25 3.50 18.38
N LYS A 446 -32.44 3.57 19.44
CA LYS A 446 -32.89 3.43 20.83
C LYS A 446 -32.86 4.81 21.48
N TYR A 447 -33.95 5.20 22.15
CA TYR A 447 -34.05 6.48 22.85
C TYR A 447 -34.01 6.27 24.36
N ASP A 448 -33.05 6.90 25.03
CA ASP A 448 -33.01 7.00 26.48
C ASP A 448 -33.62 8.34 26.92
N THR A 449 -34.74 8.27 27.64
CA THR A 449 -35.48 9.46 28.10
C THR A 449 -34.78 10.18 29.26
N ALA A 450 -34.00 9.46 30.08
CA ALA A 450 -33.30 10.05 31.22
C ALA A 450 -32.11 10.91 30.76
N SER A 451 -31.32 10.40 29.80
CA SER A 451 -30.18 11.12 29.24
C SER A 451 -30.49 11.93 27.97
N ARG A 452 -31.70 11.80 27.44
CA ARG A 452 -32.17 12.41 26.17
C ARG A 452 -31.28 12.07 24.98
N ARG A 453 -30.83 10.81 24.92
CA ARG A 453 -29.89 10.32 23.90
C ARG A 453 -30.56 9.37 22.93
N LEU A 454 -30.35 9.60 21.64
CA LEU A 454 -30.65 8.67 20.57
C LEU A 454 -29.39 7.87 20.23
N GLN A 455 -29.51 6.55 20.18
CA GLN A 455 -28.43 5.64 19.84
C GLN A 455 -28.79 4.78 18.64
N TRP A 456 -27.95 4.82 17.60
CA TRP A 456 -27.98 3.90 16.48
C TRP A 456 -26.80 2.94 16.52
N THR A 457 -26.97 1.73 15.98
CA THR A 457 -25.89 0.76 15.81
C THR A 457 -25.96 0.22 14.38
N ILE A 458 -24.92 0.47 13.61
CA ILE A 458 -24.80 0.09 12.21
C ILE A 458 -23.72 -0.99 12.14
N SER A 459 -24.08 -2.17 11.63
CA SER A 459 -23.17 -3.32 11.59
C SER A 459 -21.97 -3.09 10.68
N GLN A 460 -22.19 -2.49 9.52
CA GLN A 460 -21.17 -2.24 8.50
C GLN A 460 -21.56 -1.07 7.59
N ILE A 461 -20.58 -0.26 7.19
CA ILE A 461 -20.65 0.76 6.14
C ILE A 461 -19.48 0.52 5.18
N ASP A 462 -19.78 0.24 3.92
CA ASP A 462 -18.77 -0.10 2.92
C ASP A 462 -18.07 1.16 2.34
N PRO A 463 -16.81 1.04 1.88
CA PRO A 463 -16.11 2.09 1.16
C PRO A 463 -16.90 2.61 -0.04
N GLY A 464 -17.10 3.93 -0.14
CA GLY A 464 -17.82 4.54 -1.26
C GLY A 464 -19.32 4.21 -1.32
N GLU A 465 -19.89 3.59 -0.26
CA GLU A 465 -21.32 3.40 -0.14
C GLU A 465 -22.06 4.76 -0.11
N LYS A 466 -23.28 4.80 -0.66
CA LYS A 466 -24.10 6.01 -0.64
C LYS A 466 -24.28 6.50 0.80
N PRO A 467 -24.17 7.82 1.06
CA PRO A 467 -24.33 8.35 2.41
C PRO A 467 -25.69 7.94 2.99
N ARG A 468 -25.68 7.37 4.20
CA ARG A 468 -26.91 6.95 4.89
C ARG A 468 -27.38 8.07 5.83
N PRO A 469 -28.49 8.77 5.53
CA PRO A 469 -29.01 9.80 6.42
C PRO A 469 -29.84 9.17 7.54
N LEU A 470 -29.46 9.41 8.79
CA LEU A 470 -30.26 9.11 9.97
C LEU A 470 -31.08 10.34 10.32
N THR A 471 -32.36 10.33 9.97
CA THR A 471 -33.26 11.46 10.18
C THR A 471 -34.04 11.34 11.47
N PHE A 472 -34.29 12.46 12.13
CA PHE A 472 -35.14 12.54 13.31
C PHE A 472 -35.78 13.91 13.44
N GLU A 473 -36.94 13.96 14.08
CA GLU A 473 -37.75 15.16 14.22
C GLU A 473 -37.89 15.57 15.67
N VAL A 474 -37.64 16.85 15.95
CA VAL A 474 -37.75 17.42 17.28
C VAL A 474 -38.74 18.56 17.24
N ARG A 475 -39.70 18.56 18.15
CA ARG A 475 -40.56 19.71 18.41
C ARG A 475 -39.78 20.71 19.27
N MET A 476 -39.59 21.92 18.74
CA MET A 476 -38.90 23.00 19.42
C MET A 476 -39.75 23.50 20.59
N GLY A 477 -39.13 23.73 21.74
CA GLY A 477 -39.80 24.29 22.91
C GLY A 477 -38.99 25.43 23.51
N GLY A 478 -39.69 26.43 24.05
CA GLY A 478 -39.06 27.62 24.62
C GLY A 478 -38.39 28.51 23.56
N ILE A 479 -37.97 29.69 24.00
CA ILE A 479 -37.23 30.65 23.18
C ILE A 479 -35.77 30.59 23.66
N SER A 480 -34.98 29.71 23.05
CA SER A 480 -33.57 29.54 23.37
C SER A 480 -32.81 28.95 22.18
N ALA A 481 -31.48 29.09 22.17
CA ALA A 481 -30.65 28.29 21.30
C ALA A 481 -30.83 26.80 21.65
N TYR A 482 -31.21 26.00 20.67
CA TYR A 482 -31.35 24.55 20.79
C TYR A 482 -30.12 23.88 20.21
N GLU A 483 -29.37 23.16 21.04
CA GLU A 483 -28.12 22.51 20.66
C GLU A 483 -28.27 20.99 20.59
N ILE A 484 -27.72 20.39 19.54
CA ILE A 484 -27.57 18.94 19.39
C ILE A 484 -26.10 18.60 19.28
N HIS A 485 -25.67 17.62 20.07
CA HIS A 485 -24.32 17.06 20.00
C HIS A 485 -24.40 15.63 19.49
N VAL A 486 -23.62 15.30 18.46
CA VAL A 486 -23.54 13.95 17.90
C VAL A 486 -22.13 13.43 18.02
N GLU A 487 -22.00 12.18 18.45
CA GLU A 487 -20.75 11.44 18.49
C GLU A 487 -20.91 10.13 17.74
N SER A 488 -19.91 9.73 16.96
CA SER A 488 -19.83 8.39 16.37
C SER A 488 -18.55 7.67 16.79
N ARG A 489 -18.66 6.35 16.98
CA ARG A 489 -17.55 5.44 17.29
C ARG A 489 -17.70 4.17 16.44
N GLY A 490 -16.62 3.68 15.86
CA GLY A 490 -16.60 2.41 15.11
C GLY A 490 -15.29 1.66 15.35
N ASP A 491 -15.27 0.39 14.99
CA ASP A 491 -14.07 -0.46 15.17
C ASP A 491 -12.94 0.05 14.28
N ASN A 492 -11.76 0.30 14.86
CA ASN A 492 -10.58 0.84 14.18
C ASN A 492 -10.80 2.19 13.46
N VAL A 493 -11.80 2.96 13.89
CA VAL A 493 -12.10 4.31 13.38
C VAL A 493 -11.97 5.33 14.51
N LEU A 494 -11.40 6.50 14.20
CA LEU A 494 -11.34 7.61 15.15
C LEU A 494 -12.75 8.12 15.50
N PRO A 495 -13.01 8.48 16.79
CA PRO A 495 -14.31 9.02 17.17
C PRO A 495 -14.53 10.39 16.53
N LEU A 496 -15.71 10.60 15.95
CA LEU A 496 -16.10 11.87 15.36
C LEU A 496 -17.12 12.56 16.24
N LYS A 497 -17.04 13.89 16.32
CA LYS A 497 -17.99 14.73 17.05
C LYS A 497 -18.44 15.86 16.15
N ASP A 498 -19.72 16.16 16.19
CA ASP A 498 -20.32 17.30 15.50
C ASP A 498 -21.38 17.96 16.38
N ARG A 499 -21.64 19.24 16.15
CA ARG A 499 -22.63 20.02 16.90
C ARG A 499 -23.40 20.95 15.98
N LYS A 500 -24.73 20.97 16.15
CA LYS A 500 -25.62 21.92 15.48
C LYS A 500 -26.37 22.76 16.51
N ILE A 501 -26.42 24.05 16.25
CA ILE A 501 -27.19 25.02 17.02
C ILE A 501 -28.30 25.56 16.12
N THR A 502 -29.53 25.52 16.61
CA THR A 502 -30.71 26.10 15.98
C THR A 502 -31.25 27.20 16.88
N ASP A 503 -31.38 28.41 16.36
CA ASP A 503 -31.97 29.53 17.07
C ASP A 503 -33.49 29.41 17.08
N VAL A 504 -34.09 29.16 18.25
CA VAL A 504 -35.53 29.04 18.41
C VAL A 504 -36.10 30.38 18.86
N GLN A 505 -36.86 31.00 17.96
CA GLN A 505 -37.47 32.31 18.16
C GLN A 505 -38.96 32.17 18.49
N GLY A 506 -39.49 33.09 19.29
CA GLY A 506 -40.94 33.24 19.42
C GLY A 506 -41.46 34.27 18.42
N MET A 507 -42.77 34.25 18.19
CA MET A 507 -43.46 35.29 17.43
C MET A 507 -44.47 35.98 18.35
N PRO A 508 -44.52 37.32 18.40
CA PRO A 508 -45.60 38.03 19.08
C PRO A 508 -46.83 38.00 18.17
N ASP A 509 -47.99 37.77 18.77
CA ASP A 509 -49.28 37.75 18.06
C ASP A 509 -50.26 38.53 18.93
N VAL A 510 -50.35 39.84 18.69
CA VAL A 510 -51.15 40.74 19.51
C VAL A 510 -52.52 40.93 18.86
N ASP A 511 -53.57 40.57 19.56
CA ASP A 511 -54.95 40.82 19.16
C ASP A 511 -55.42 42.17 19.71
N LEU A 512 -56.14 42.93 18.88
CA LEU A 512 -56.71 44.24 19.19
C LEU A 512 -58.22 44.17 19.06
N VAL A 513 -58.93 44.36 20.17
CA VAL A 513 -60.40 44.34 20.20
C VAL A 513 -60.95 45.61 20.85
N VAL A 514 -61.77 46.37 20.12
CA VAL A 514 -62.42 47.60 20.57
C VAL A 514 -63.90 47.32 20.84
N ARG A 515 -64.37 47.70 22.03
CA ARG A 515 -65.78 47.54 22.43
C ARG A 515 -66.34 48.80 23.05
N GLU A 516 -67.52 49.20 22.64
CA GLU A 516 -68.30 50.27 23.27
C GLU A 516 -69.07 49.76 24.50
N ARG A 517 -69.11 50.55 25.59
CA ARG A 517 -69.94 50.22 26.76
C ARG A 517 -71.43 50.44 26.53
N ARG A 518 -71.80 51.41 25.70
CA ARG A 518 -73.19 51.74 25.34
C ARG A 518 -73.30 51.90 23.84
N ARG A 519 -74.23 51.17 23.22
CA ARG A 519 -74.50 51.18 21.78
C ARG A 519 -75.33 52.37 21.30
N VAL A 520 -76.10 52.97 22.21
CA VAL A 520 -76.94 54.14 21.95
C VAL A 520 -76.66 55.17 23.04
N VAL A 521 -76.39 56.41 22.63
CA VAL A 521 -76.06 57.52 23.53
C VAL A 521 -76.72 58.79 23.02
N ASP A 522 -77.40 59.51 23.91
CA ASP A 522 -78.00 60.81 23.59
C ASP A 522 -76.94 61.92 23.52
N VAL A 523 -77.27 63.02 22.83
CA VAL A 523 -76.48 64.27 22.89
C VAL A 523 -76.31 64.71 24.35
N ASP A 524 -75.10 65.16 24.72
CA ASP A 524 -74.62 65.40 26.09
C ASP A 524 -74.38 64.16 26.98
N GLY A 525 -74.73 62.97 26.50
CA GLY A 525 -74.40 61.70 27.14
C GLY A 525 -72.90 61.38 27.07
N THR A 526 -72.45 60.52 27.99
CA THR A 526 -71.08 59.99 28.01
C THR A 526 -71.05 58.48 27.75
N THR A 527 -70.03 58.02 27.04
CA THR A 527 -69.76 56.60 26.82
C THR A 527 -68.26 56.32 26.92
N THR A 528 -67.91 55.05 27.06
CA THR A 528 -66.52 54.61 27.15
C THR A 528 -66.25 53.54 26.12
N PHE A 529 -65.22 53.73 25.30
CA PHE A 529 -64.64 52.70 24.45
C PHE A 529 -63.58 51.95 25.25
N GLN A 530 -63.67 50.62 25.29
CA GLN A 530 -62.70 49.74 25.90
C GLN A 530 -61.87 49.07 24.80
N ILE A 531 -60.56 49.23 24.87
CA ILE A 531 -59.59 48.67 23.93
C ILE A 531 -58.89 47.54 24.68
N ARG A 532 -59.04 46.30 24.22
CA ARG A 532 -58.36 45.14 24.78
C ARG A 532 -57.23 44.74 23.86
N LEU A 533 -56.05 44.60 24.44
CA LEU A 533 -54.83 44.13 23.80
C LEU A 533 -54.47 42.80 24.45
N ARG A 534 -54.29 41.74 23.65
CA ARG A 534 -53.88 40.44 24.19
C ARG A 534 -52.82 39.81 23.30
N ASN A 535 -51.68 39.44 23.88
CA ASN A 535 -50.64 38.73 23.15
C ASN A 535 -50.90 37.21 23.22
N TYR A 536 -51.40 36.61 22.15
CA TYR A 536 -51.48 35.16 21.95
C TYR A 536 -50.15 34.55 21.48
N GLY A 537 -49.18 35.40 21.15
CA GLY A 537 -47.85 34.99 20.72
C GLY A 537 -47.02 34.38 21.83
N THR A 538 -45.91 33.78 21.41
CA THR A 538 -44.95 33.13 22.30
C THR A 538 -43.79 34.05 22.70
N LYS A 539 -43.59 35.16 21.96
CA LYS A 539 -42.63 36.24 22.29
C LYS A 539 -43.35 37.44 22.89
N GLU A 540 -42.67 38.19 23.74
CA GLU A 540 -43.18 39.50 24.18
C GLU A 540 -43.25 40.47 23.01
N ALA A 541 -44.34 41.23 22.92
CA ALA A 541 -44.42 42.35 21.98
C ALA A 541 -43.78 43.57 22.64
N THR A 542 -42.86 44.24 21.96
CA THR A 542 -42.16 45.43 22.47
C THR A 542 -42.63 46.70 21.77
N ARG A 543 -42.56 47.83 22.49
CA ARG A 543 -42.83 49.18 21.96
C ARG A 543 -44.20 49.30 21.29
N LEU A 544 -45.25 48.85 21.96
CA LEU A 544 -46.61 48.93 21.42
C LEU A 544 -47.11 50.38 21.49
N GLN A 545 -47.39 50.96 20.34
CA GLN A 545 -47.97 52.29 20.19
C GLN A 545 -49.43 52.21 19.76
N VAL A 546 -50.32 52.69 20.62
CA VAL A 546 -51.77 52.68 20.39
C VAL A 546 -52.24 54.09 20.04
N SER A 547 -52.99 54.19 18.94
CA SER A 547 -53.58 55.42 18.47
C SER A 547 -55.08 55.25 18.21
N ALA A 548 -55.89 56.24 18.54
CA ALA A 548 -57.33 56.19 18.32
C ALA A 548 -57.80 57.43 17.55
N LYS A 549 -58.49 57.22 16.42
CA LYS A 549 -59.16 58.25 15.64
C LYS A 549 -60.65 58.22 15.95
N LEU A 550 -61.16 59.32 16.49
CA LEU A 550 -62.56 59.47 16.87
C LEU A 550 -63.29 60.37 15.86
N SER A 551 -64.59 60.13 15.69
CA SER A 551 -65.46 61.01 14.88
C SER A 551 -65.66 62.38 15.53
N ASN A 552 -65.91 63.40 14.69
CA ASN A 552 -65.99 64.82 15.07
C ASN A 552 -67.16 65.19 16.01
N ASN A 553 -68.03 64.23 16.33
CA ASN A 553 -69.14 64.35 17.29
C ASN A 553 -68.76 63.95 18.72
N PHE A 554 -67.54 63.44 18.93
CA PHE A 554 -67.04 63.05 20.24
C PHE A 554 -65.99 64.03 20.76
N GLU A 555 -66.16 64.41 22.03
CA GLU A 555 -65.15 65.10 22.84
C GLU A 555 -64.57 64.13 23.85
N VAL A 556 -63.25 64.00 23.91
CA VAL A 556 -62.58 63.10 24.88
C VAL A 556 -62.57 63.79 26.24
N THR A 557 -63.22 63.15 27.22
CA THR A 557 -63.30 63.65 28.60
C THR A 557 -62.24 63.08 29.51
N ASP A 558 -61.87 61.81 29.31
CA ASP A 558 -60.94 61.10 30.18
C ASP A 558 -60.38 59.87 29.45
N THR A 559 -59.17 59.44 29.81
CA THR A 559 -58.58 58.18 29.36
C THR A 559 -58.17 57.36 30.57
N ALA A 560 -58.46 56.06 30.55
CA ALA A 560 -58.31 55.19 31.71
C ALA A 560 -57.66 53.86 31.32
N GLY A 561 -56.77 53.34 32.16
CA GLY A 561 -56.03 52.11 31.88
C GLY A 561 -54.88 52.30 30.90
N GLY A 562 -53.77 51.63 31.16
CA GLY A 562 -52.51 51.75 30.42
C GLY A 562 -51.32 52.14 31.30
N PRO A 563 -50.12 52.24 30.73
CA PRO A 563 -48.91 52.70 31.43
C PRO A 563 -49.00 54.17 31.86
N GLU A 564 -48.27 54.56 32.91
CA GLU A 564 -48.25 55.92 33.44
C GLU A 564 -47.82 56.94 32.36
N GLY A 565 -48.68 57.92 32.09
CA GLY A 565 -48.43 58.97 31.11
C GLY A 565 -49.73 59.65 30.67
N VAL A 566 -49.63 60.91 30.26
CA VAL A 566 -50.78 61.68 29.77
C VAL A 566 -51.01 61.34 28.30
N SER A 567 -52.18 60.78 27.96
CA SER A 567 -52.58 60.65 26.56
C SER A 567 -52.73 62.04 25.95
N TYR A 568 -52.10 62.28 24.79
CA TYR A 568 -52.14 63.58 24.13
C TYR A 568 -52.77 63.48 22.74
N ARG A 569 -53.38 64.58 22.30
CA ARG A 569 -54.01 64.66 20.98
C ARG A 569 -52.98 65.15 19.97
N LYS A 570 -52.74 64.39 18.90
CA LYS A 570 -51.87 64.78 17.77
C LYS A 570 -52.72 64.85 16.51
N GLY A 571 -53.16 66.05 16.13
CA GLY A 571 -54.15 66.25 15.08
C GLY A 571 -55.51 65.63 15.45
N ASP A 572 -56.09 64.84 14.54
CA ASP A 572 -57.38 64.16 14.74
C ASP A 572 -57.28 62.83 15.52
N ALA A 573 -56.08 62.44 15.96
CA ALA A 573 -55.84 61.16 16.64
C ALA A 573 -55.39 61.36 18.10
N LEU A 574 -55.94 60.55 19.00
CA LEU A 574 -55.54 60.41 20.40
C LEU A 574 -54.43 59.38 20.51
N MET A 575 -53.25 59.78 21.01
CA MET A 575 -52.11 58.89 21.24
C MET A 575 -52.06 58.46 22.70
N PHE A 576 -51.99 57.15 22.94
CA PHE A 576 -51.64 56.61 24.26
C PHE A 576 -50.12 56.64 24.47
N PRO A 577 -49.64 56.66 25.73
CA PRO A 577 -48.22 56.46 26.02
C PRO A 577 -47.71 55.13 25.44
N LEU A 578 -46.41 55.10 25.12
CA LEU A 578 -45.77 53.89 24.61
C LEU A 578 -45.83 52.79 25.67
N ILE A 579 -46.26 51.60 25.27
CA ILE A 579 -46.25 50.42 26.13
C ILE A 579 -44.95 49.67 25.85
N ASP A 580 -44.05 49.64 26.84
CA ASP A 580 -42.72 49.08 26.68
C ASP A 580 -42.74 47.60 26.27
N ARG A 581 -43.60 46.81 26.92
CA ARG A 581 -43.73 45.36 26.68
C ARG A 581 -45.10 44.80 27.03
N LEU A 582 -45.56 43.85 26.23
CA LEU A 582 -46.70 42.97 26.53
C LEU A 582 -46.25 41.51 26.44
N GLY A 583 -46.08 40.87 27.61
CA GLY A 583 -45.60 39.48 27.70
C GLY A 583 -46.55 38.46 27.04
N PRO A 584 -46.05 37.27 26.68
CA PRO A 584 -46.86 36.23 26.05
C PRO A 584 -48.01 35.78 26.97
N GLY A 585 -49.21 35.64 26.41
CA GLY A 585 -50.44 35.30 27.13
C GLY A 585 -51.01 36.41 28.03
N LYS A 586 -50.36 37.58 28.10
CA LYS A 586 -50.84 38.71 28.92
C LYS A 586 -51.86 39.55 28.16
N GLU A 587 -52.77 40.15 28.92
CA GLU A 587 -53.77 41.09 28.42
C GLU A 587 -53.64 42.45 29.10
N MET A 588 -54.04 43.50 28.38
CA MET A 588 -54.12 44.87 28.87
C MET A 588 -55.38 45.52 28.33
N THR A 589 -56.03 46.35 29.15
CA THR A 589 -57.22 47.10 28.76
C THR A 589 -56.97 48.60 28.88
N LEU A 590 -57.22 49.33 27.80
CA LEU A 590 -57.25 50.78 27.75
C LEU A 590 -58.70 51.26 27.59
N GLY A 591 -58.97 52.49 27.96
CA GLY A 591 -60.30 53.08 28.01
C GLY A 591 -60.28 54.51 27.53
N ILE A 592 -61.21 54.87 26.64
CA ILE A 592 -61.43 56.25 26.18
C ILE A 592 -62.85 56.65 26.57
N LYS A 593 -62.98 57.62 27.47
CA LYS A 593 -64.27 58.18 27.88
C LYS A 593 -64.57 59.41 27.04
N VAL A 594 -65.68 59.38 26.31
CA VAL A 594 -66.10 60.47 25.42
C VAL A 594 -67.46 61.01 25.81
N LYS A 595 -67.65 62.31 25.58
CA LYS A 595 -68.93 63.01 25.63
C LYS A 595 -69.40 63.31 24.21
N VAL A 596 -70.69 63.10 23.93
CA VAL A 596 -71.30 63.41 22.63
C VAL A 596 -71.69 64.88 22.58
N THR A 597 -71.05 65.67 21.70
CA THR A 597 -71.27 67.13 21.61
C THR A 597 -72.05 67.56 20.37
N LYS A 598 -72.14 66.70 19.34
CA LYS A 598 -72.89 67.00 18.10
C LYS A 598 -73.83 65.85 17.73
N PRO A 599 -75.04 66.14 17.22
CA PRO A 599 -76.01 65.12 16.80
C PRO A 599 -75.64 64.42 15.48
N GLN A 600 -74.69 64.97 14.71
CA GLN A 600 -74.21 64.39 13.46
C GLN A 600 -72.70 64.10 13.53
N PRO A 601 -72.20 62.96 12.99
CA PRO A 601 -72.96 61.88 12.33
C PRO A 601 -73.80 61.04 13.31
N LYS A 602 -74.90 60.43 12.80
CA LYS A 602 -75.82 59.56 13.58
C LYS A 602 -75.14 58.29 14.12
N ILE A 603 -73.97 57.93 13.59
CA ILE A 603 -73.10 56.88 14.11
C ILE A 603 -71.75 57.53 14.36
N GLY A 604 -71.33 57.62 15.62
CA GLY A 604 -69.98 58.00 15.97
C GLY A 604 -69.08 56.77 16.01
N THR A 605 -67.88 56.86 15.44
CA THR A 605 -66.94 55.75 15.30
C THR A 605 -65.65 56.03 16.06
N CYS A 606 -65.13 55.00 16.71
CA CYS A 606 -63.79 54.97 17.28
C CYS A 606 -62.98 53.91 16.54
N ARG A 607 -62.02 54.35 15.74
CA ARG A 607 -61.08 53.49 15.01
C ARG A 607 -59.74 53.51 15.72
N VAL A 608 -59.25 52.36 16.14
CA VAL A 608 -58.01 52.21 16.91
C VAL A 608 -56.98 51.51 16.05
N PHE A 609 -55.76 52.02 16.05
CA PHE A 609 -54.62 51.42 15.39
C PHE A 609 -53.55 51.07 16.42
N LEU A 610 -52.98 49.88 16.27
CA LEU A 610 -51.86 49.37 17.07
C LEU A 610 -50.67 49.10 16.16
N LEU A 611 -49.50 49.62 16.55
CA LEU A 611 -48.22 49.33 15.92
C LEU A 611 -47.23 48.82 16.97
N HIS A 612 -46.42 47.81 16.64
CA HIS A 612 -45.33 47.32 17.49
C HIS A 612 -44.14 46.90 16.62
N ASP A 613 -42.96 46.69 17.21
CA ASP A 613 -41.71 46.50 16.44
C ASP A 613 -41.76 45.31 15.47
N ASP A 614 -42.36 44.20 15.89
CA ASP A 614 -42.49 42.98 15.08
C ASP A 614 -43.67 42.98 14.07
N LEU A 615 -44.38 44.12 13.89
CA LEU A 615 -45.55 44.25 13.01
C LEU A 615 -45.25 45.21 11.84
N THR A 616 -45.39 44.75 10.60
CA THR A 616 -45.12 45.58 9.41
C THR A 616 -46.29 46.49 9.02
N GLU A 617 -47.52 46.07 9.29
CA GLU A 617 -48.75 46.81 9.02
C GLU A 617 -49.54 47.03 10.31
N PRO A 618 -50.06 48.23 10.62
CA PRO A 618 -50.76 48.46 11.87
C PRO A 618 -52.05 47.65 11.96
N LEU A 619 -52.29 47.00 13.10
CA LEU A 619 -53.57 46.35 13.38
C LEU A 619 -54.63 47.43 13.59
N GLU A 620 -55.80 47.26 12.99
CA GLU A 620 -56.92 48.18 13.08
C GLU A 620 -58.17 47.45 13.57
N ASP A 621 -58.89 48.05 14.52
CA ASP A 621 -60.25 47.66 14.85
C ASP A 621 -61.13 48.89 15.09
N MET A 622 -62.44 48.76 14.90
CA MET A 622 -63.40 49.86 14.94
C MET A 622 -64.67 49.50 15.71
N ALA A 623 -65.06 50.38 16.62
CA ALA A 623 -66.35 50.34 17.32
C ALA A 623 -67.22 51.54 16.95
N GLY A 624 -68.54 51.33 16.88
CA GLY A 624 -69.52 52.35 16.50
C GLY A 624 -70.62 52.51 17.55
N VAL A 625 -71.00 53.75 17.83
CA VAL A 625 -72.09 54.10 18.76
C VAL A 625 -73.13 54.93 18.00
N LYS A 626 -74.40 54.55 18.13
CA LYS A 626 -75.51 55.31 17.55
C LYS A 626 -75.84 56.51 18.43
N VAL A 627 -75.85 57.70 17.83
CA VAL A 627 -76.17 58.96 18.50
C VAL A 627 -77.66 59.28 18.29
N THR A 628 -78.36 59.59 19.37
CA THR A 628 -79.78 59.99 19.36
C THR A 628 -79.95 61.41 19.88
N GLU A 629 -80.91 62.15 19.34
CA GLU A 629 -81.28 63.46 19.86
C GLU A 629 -82.18 63.26 21.09
N SER A 630 -81.91 64.02 22.16
CA SER A 630 -82.69 63.96 23.38
C SER A 630 -84.10 64.49 23.13
N SER A 631 -85.10 63.61 23.00
CA SER A 631 -86.50 64.04 22.99
C SER A 631 -86.94 64.42 24.42
N ARG A 632 -86.64 65.64 24.82
CA ARG A 632 -87.32 66.30 25.95
C ARG A 632 -87.99 67.58 25.47
N ALA A 633 -88.90 67.44 24.50
CA ALA A 633 -89.99 68.39 24.34
C ALA A 633 -91.06 68.01 25.38
N ALA A 634 -91.02 68.64 26.55
CA ALA A 634 -92.14 68.61 27.47
C ALA A 634 -93.29 69.39 26.85
N THR A 635 -94.29 68.66 26.39
CA THR A 635 -95.63 69.17 26.07
C THR A 635 -96.23 69.77 27.34
N THR A 636 -96.44 71.09 27.38
CA THR A 636 -97.41 71.73 28.27
C THR A 636 -98.30 72.63 27.43
N GLY A 637 -99.53 72.15 27.22
CA GLY A 637 -100.74 72.85 26.79
C GLY A 637 -101.90 71.92 27.20
N PRO A 638 -103.07 72.43 27.60
CA PRO A 638 -103.79 73.52 26.93
C PRO A 638 -103.76 74.88 27.62
#